data_AF-A0A7S1YTP7-F1
#
_entry.id   AF-A0A7S1YTP7-F1
#
_cell.length_a   1.000
_cell.length_b   1.000
_cell.length_c   1.000
_cell.angle_alpha   90.00
_cell.angle_beta   90.00
_cell.angle_gamma   90.00
#
_symmetry.space_group_name_H-M   'P 1'
#
loop_
_entity.id
_entity.type
_entity.pdbx_description
1 polymer ?
#
loop_
_entity_poly.entity_id
_entity_poly.type
_entity_poly.pdbx_seq_one_letter_code
_entity_poly.pdbx_strand_id
1 'polypeptide(L)'
;VLVTKSGRLFVLGSNESGQLGLQRHNGEDGEVSERPACHIPVPVNIPDSRKNRKFVVAEAGSDFTLLLDNFGDLWEMGMGSKDTLGDALLKKGPERIMIGKFIKFIFAGGQSR
;
A
#
# COMPACT_ATOMS: atom_id res chain seq x y z
N VAL A 1 -4.67 1.87 -8.98
CA VAL A 1 -3.89 0.66 -8.58
C VAL A 1 -4.19 -0.49 -9.54
N LEU A 2 -3.24 -1.39 -9.78
CA LEU A 2 -3.35 -2.53 -10.69
C LEU A 2 -2.72 -3.77 -10.07
N VAL A 3 -3.36 -4.93 -10.21
CA VAL A 3 -2.79 -6.24 -9.85
C VAL A 3 -2.82 -7.16 -11.06
N THR A 4 -1.68 -7.77 -11.40
CA THR A 4 -1.59 -8.71 -12.53
C THR A 4 -2.04 -10.11 -12.12
N LYS A 5 -2.34 -10.97 -13.11
CA LYS A 5 -2.60 -12.40 -12.90
C LYS A 5 -1.46 -13.12 -12.16
N SER A 6 -0.22 -12.64 -12.28
CA SER A 6 0.93 -13.21 -11.58
C SER A 6 1.07 -12.74 -10.13
N GLY A 7 0.24 -11.79 -9.69
CA GLY A 7 0.25 -11.21 -8.35
C GLY A 7 1.16 -10.00 -8.18
N ARG A 8 1.61 -9.37 -9.28
CA ARG A 8 2.42 -8.16 -9.24
C ARG A 8 1.53 -6.93 -9.07
N LEU A 9 1.93 -6.02 -8.19
CA LEU A 9 1.27 -4.75 -7.94
C LEU A 9 1.94 -3.63 -8.75
N PHE A 10 1.11 -2.82 -9.40
CA PHE A 10 1.53 -1.57 -10.02
C PHE A 10 0.65 -0.42 -9.55
N VAL A 11 1.25 0.75 -9.40
CA VAL A 11 0.60 1.98 -8.93
C VAL A 11 0.86 3.12 -9.89
N LEU A 12 -0.09 4.03 -9.98
CA LEU A 12 -0.09 5.25 -10.77
C LEU A 12 -1.23 6.15 -10.27
N GLY A 13 -1.10 7.46 -10.46
CA GLY A 13 -2.07 8.48 -10.04
C GLY A 13 -1.47 9.50 -9.08
N SER A 14 -2.35 10.16 -8.31
CA SER A 14 -1.97 11.02 -7.20
C SER A 14 -1.38 10.20 -6.06
N ASN A 15 -0.44 10.80 -5.33
CA ASN A 15 0.21 10.20 -4.17
C ASN A 15 0.28 11.18 -2.98
N GLU A 16 -0.50 12.26 -2.98
CA GLU A 16 -0.44 13.30 -1.95
C GLU A 16 -0.66 12.73 -0.53
N SER A 17 -1.50 11.69 -0.44
CA SER A 17 -1.83 10.98 0.79
C SER A 17 -0.97 9.73 1.00
N GLY A 18 -0.02 9.44 0.10
CA GLY A 18 0.82 8.25 0.17
C GLY A 18 0.15 6.98 -0.38
N GLN A 19 -1.00 7.11 -1.05
CA GLN A 19 -1.84 5.99 -1.51
C GLN A 19 -1.19 5.11 -2.59
N LEU A 20 -0.08 5.54 -3.19
CA LEU A 20 0.72 4.70 -4.09
C LEU A 20 1.78 3.88 -3.35
N GLY A 21 2.06 4.18 -2.07
CA GLY A 21 3.13 3.53 -1.31
C GLY A 21 4.55 3.87 -1.79
N LEU A 22 4.72 4.95 -2.56
CA LEU A 22 5.99 5.37 -3.18
C LEU A 22 6.70 6.51 -2.42
N GLN A 23 6.79 6.45 -1.10
CA GLN A 23 7.40 7.52 -0.31
C GLN A 23 8.93 7.53 -0.44
N ARG A 24 9.52 8.72 -0.57
CA ARG A 24 10.96 8.93 -0.51
C ARG A 24 11.32 9.64 0.79
N HIS A 25 12.40 9.17 1.41
CA HIS A 25 12.97 9.79 2.61
C HIS A 25 14.34 10.35 2.25
N ASN A 26 14.55 11.62 2.56
CA ASN A 26 15.85 12.27 2.47
C ASN A 26 16.26 12.59 3.90
N GLY A 27 17.30 11.93 4.42
CA GLY A 27 17.83 12.18 5.77
C GLY A 27 17.83 10.97 6.70
N GLU A 28 18.64 11.07 7.76
CA GLU A 28 18.83 10.03 8.78
C GLU A 28 17.63 9.93 9.76
N ASP A 29 16.80 10.96 9.82
CA ASP A 29 15.70 11.12 10.80
C ASP A 29 14.35 10.54 10.34
N GLY A 30 14.31 9.90 9.17
CA GLY A 30 13.08 9.23 8.70
C GLY A 30 11.97 10.16 8.22
N GLU A 31 12.23 11.47 8.04
CA GLU A 31 11.23 12.37 7.45
C GLU A 31 10.90 11.99 5.99
N VAL A 32 9.60 11.96 5.66
CA VAL A 32 9.13 11.75 4.29
C VAL A 32 9.37 13.04 3.51
N SER A 33 10.36 13.03 2.63
CA SER A 33 10.73 14.21 1.83
C SER A 33 9.83 14.37 0.61
N GLU A 34 9.31 13.28 0.03
CA GLU A 34 8.48 13.35 -1.18
C GLU A 34 7.46 12.21 -1.27
N ARG A 35 6.30 12.53 -1.85
CA ARG A 35 5.28 11.56 -2.28
C ARG A 35 4.98 11.78 -3.76
N PRO A 36 5.85 11.31 -4.67
CA PRO A 36 5.71 11.58 -6.10
C PRO A 36 4.43 10.96 -6.63
N ALA A 37 3.64 11.78 -7.35
CA ALA A 37 2.64 11.27 -8.29
C ALA A 37 3.36 10.50 -9.41
N CYS A 38 2.67 9.54 -10.02
CA CYS A 38 3.23 8.74 -11.11
C CYS A 38 2.19 8.60 -12.21
N HIS A 39 2.52 9.01 -13.44
CA HIS A 39 1.61 8.92 -14.59
C HIS A 39 1.86 7.68 -15.46
N ILE A 40 2.83 6.85 -15.08
CA ILE A 40 3.09 5.54 -15.68
C ILE A 40 2.99 4.46 -14.58
N PRO A 41 2.63 3.22 -14.92
CA PRO A 41 2.61 2.13 -13.94
C PRO A 41 3.99 1.89 -13.32
N VAL A 42 4.11 2.09 -12.01
CA VAL A 42 5.33 1.81 -11.24
C VAL A 42 5.13 0.52 -10.44
N PRO A 43 6.07 -0.44 -10.48
CA PRO A 43 5.95 -1.67 -9.70
C PRO A 43 6.16 -1.38 -8.21
N VAL A 44 5.34 -2.02 -7.37
CA VAL A 44 5.48 -2.00 -5.90
C VAL A 44 5.72 -3.42 -5.40
N ASN A 45 6.73 -3.58 -4.54
CA ASN A 45 7.10 -4.88 -3.99
C ASN A 45 6.25 -5.23 -2.77
N ILE A 46 6.04 -6.54 -2.56
CA ILE A 46 5.41 -7.08 -1.35
C ILE A 46 6.48 -7.06 -0.23
N PRO A 47 6.27 -6.37 0.91
CA PRO A 47 7.28 -6.25 1.97
C PRO A 47 7.53 -7.53 2.80
N ASP A 48 6.98 -8.67 2.41
CA ASP A 48 7.05 -9.94 3.14
C ASP A 48 7.77 -10.99 2.27
N SER A 49 8.76 -11.66 2.86
CA SER A 49 9.62 -12.66 2.24
C SER A 49 9.02 -14.06 2.18
N ARG A 50 7.79 -14.27 2.68
CA ARG A 50 7.08 -15.56 2.54
C ARG A 50 7.01 -15.95 1.07
N LYS A 51 7.65 -17.08 0.73
CA LYS A 51 7.66 -17.63 -0.64
C LYS A 51 6.22 -17.74 -1.15
N ASN A 52 5.99 -17.21 -2.35
CA ASN A 52 4.70 -17.23 -3.07
C ASN A 52 3.58 -16.31 -2.56
N ARG A 53 3.87 -15.29 -1.74
CA ARG A 53 2.88 -14.25 -1.48
C ARG A 53 2.61 -13.43 -2.74
N LYS A 54 1.33 -13.17 -2.99
CA LYS A 54 0.82 -12.49 -4.18
C LYS A 54 -0.39 -11.67 -3.78
N PHE A 55 -0.47 -10.43 -4.24
CA PHE A 55 -1.73 -9.70 -4.18
C PHE A 55 -2.72 -10.32 -5.17
N VAL A 56 -3.97 -10.45 -4.73
CA VAL A 56 -5.07 -11.06 -5.49
C VAL A 56 -6.21 -10.07 -5.74
N VAL A 57 -6.36 -9.06 -4.88
CA VAL A 57 -7.34 -7.98 -5.05
C VAL A 57 -6.67 -6.65 -4.68
N ALA A 58 -7.05 -5.57 -5.37
CA ALA A 58 -6.68 -4.22 -5.04
C ALA A 58 -7.86 -3.27 -5.24
N GLU A 59 -8.11 -2.42 -4.26
CA GLU A 59 -9.19 -1.43 -4.24
C GLU A 59 -8.61 -0.04 -3.95
N ALA A 60 -9.07 0.98 -4.66
CA ALA A 60 -8.63 2.36 -4.48
C ALA A 60 -9.75 3.20 -3.83
N GLY A 61 -9.45 3.79 -2.67
CA GLY A 61 -10.26 4.84 -2.07
C GLY A 61 -9.77 6.24 -2.50
N SER A 62 -10.33 7.30 -1.91
CA SER A 62 -9.91 8.68 -2.19
C SER A 62 -8.43 8.90 -1.87
N ASP A 63 -8.01 8.45 -0.68
CA ASP A 63 -6.71 8.77 -0.09
C ASP A 63 -5.93 7.53 0.36
N PHE A 64 -6.44 6.34 0.05
CA PHE A 64 -5.85 5.07 0.46
C PHE A 64 -6.04 3.99 -0.61
N THR A 65 -5.25 2.93 -0.51
CA THR A 65 -5.36 1.71 -1.32
C THR A 65 -5.43 0.52 -0.38
N LEU A 66 -6.42 -0.37 -0.59
CA LEU A 66 -6.49 -1.66 0.09
C LEU A 66 -6.01 -2.78 -0.84
N LEU A 67 -5.29 -3.75 -0.27
CA LEU A 67 -4.82 -4.92 -0.99
C LEU A 67 -5.12 -6.18 -0.19
N LEU A 68 -5.58 -7.22 -0.88
CA LEU A 68 -5.74 -8.55 -0.30
C LEU A 68 -4.71 -9.48 -0.94
N ASP A 69 -4.04 -10.28 -0.12
CA ASP A 69 -3.15 -11.32 -0.64
C ASP A 69 -3.76 -12.72 -0.60
N ASN A 70 -3.07 -13.66 -1.24
CA ASN A 70 -3.48 -15.05 -1.36
C ASN A 70 -3.48 -15.84 -0.03
N PHE A 71 -3.07 -15.24 1.09
CA PHE A 71 -3.19 -15.81 2.43
C PHE A 71 -4.37 -15.22 3.21
N GLY A 72 -5.09 -14.27 2.62
CA GLY A 72 -6.20 -13.57 3.27
C GLY A 72 -5.77 -12.38 4.12
N ASP A 73 -4.48 -12.03 4.14
CA ASP A 73 -4.02 -10.87 4.92
C ASP A 73 -4.41 -9.57 4.18
N LEU A 74 -4.92 -8.58 4.94
CA LEU A 74 -5.31 -7.27 4.44
C LEU A 74 -4.16 -6.28 4.60
N TRP A 75 -3.90 -5.53 3.55
CA TRP A 75 -2.89 -4.49 3.51
C TRP A 75 -3.47 -3.14 3.10
N GLU A 76 -2.80 -2.08 3.52
CA GLU A 76 -3.15 -0.70 3.25
C GLU A 76 -1.94 0.13 2.80
N MET A 77 -2.18 1.13 1.96
CA MET A 77 -1.25 2.23 1.65
C MET A 77 -2.03 3.55 1.71
N GLY A 78 -1.44 4.61 2.25
CA GLY A 78 -2.04 5.95 2.26
C GLY A 78 -2.72 6.30 3.58
N MET A 79 -3.71 7.20 3.54
CA MET A 79 -4.33 7.77 4.75
C MET A 79 -5.18 6.73 5.50
N GLY A 80 -4.61 6.20 6.58
CA GLY A 80 -5.21 5.14 7.42
C GLY A 80 -4.19 4.12 7.91
N SER A 81 -3.05 3.99 7.21
CA SER A 81 -1.82 3.44 7.81
C SER A 81 -1.39 4.40 8.91
N LYS A 82 -1.80 4.13 10.14
CA LYS A 82 -1.52 5.02 11.25
C LYS A 82 -0.01 5.21 11.36
N ASP A 83 0.41 6.47 11.37
CA ASP A 83 1.73 6.90 11.85
C ASP A 83 1.94 6.60 13.37
N THR A 84 1.17 5.67 13.98
CA THR A 84 1.09 5.45 15.44
C THR A 84 2.11 4.49 16.02
N LEU A 85 3.17 4.14 15.32
CA LEU A 85 4.36 3.67 16.02
C LEU A 85 5.53 4.52 15.58
N GLY A 86 6.09 5.25 16.53
CA GLY A 86 7.39 5.91 16.45
C GLY A 86 8.54 4.90 16.35
N ASP A 87 8.43 3.95 15.44
CA ASP A 87 9.56 3.28 14.81
C ASP A 87 9.67 3.88 13.40
N ALA A 88 10.30 5.04 13.34
CA ALA A 88 10.69 5.79 12.14
C ALA A 88 11.74 5.05 11.29
N LEU A 89 11.71 3.72 11.26
CA LEU A 89 12.64 2.88 10.52
C LEU A 89 11.88 2.06 9.46
N LEU A 90 11.53 2.78 8.39
CA LEU A 90 11.62 2.31 7.00
C LEU A 90 10.56 1.30 6.49
N LYS A 91 9.27 1.62 6.39
CA LYS A 91 8.34 0.94 5.43
C LYS A 91 7.28 1.90 4.88
N LYS A 92 7.34 2.50 3.68
CA LYS A 92 7.95 2.24 2.33
C LYS A 92 7.16 1.36 1.33
N GLY A 93 5.86 1.15 1.52
CA GLY A 93 5.03 0.34 0.64
C GLY A 93 3.78 -0.16 1.37
N PRO A 94 3.13 -1.24 0.89
CA PRO A 94 1.97 -1.84 1.57
C PRO A 94 2.25 -2.21 3.02
N GLU A 95 1.35 -1.87 3.94
CA GLU A 95 1.39 -2.29 5.35
C GLU A 95 0.28 -3.29 5.67
N ARG A 96 0.56 -4.33 6.46
CA ARG A 96 -0.48 -5.26 6.93
C ARG A 96 -1.29 -4.64 8.06
N ILE A 97 -2.60 -4.56 7.87
CA ILE A 97 -3.52 -4.05 8.88
C ILE A 97 -4.41 -5.14 9.50
N MET A 98 -4.56 -6.30 8.84
CA MET A 98 -5.22 -7.48 9.44
C MET A 98 -4.51 -8.77 9.01
N ILE A 99 -4.17 -9.61 10.00
CA ILE A 99 -3.40 -10.85 9.79
C ILE A 99 -4.19 -12.05 10.33
N GLY A 100 -4.16 -13.16 9.59
CA GLY A 100 -4.79 -14.42 10.05
C GLY A 100 -6.32 -14.38 10.07
N LYS A 101 -6.90 -13.39 9.39
CA LYS A 101 -8.33 -13.33 9.09
C LYS A 101 -8.47 -13.79 7.64
N PHE A 102 -9.31 -14.78 7.36
CA PHE A 102 -9.57 -15.23 6.00
C PHE A 102 -10.49 -14.23 5.28
N ILE A 103 -9.99 -13.02 5.03
CA ILE A 103 -10.73 -11.97 4.33
C ILE A 103 -11.00 -12.46 2.91
N LYS A 104 -12.28 -12.44 2.52
CA LYS A 104 -12.71 -12.90 1.19
C LYS A 104 -12.87 -11.75 0.19
N PHE A 105 -13.35 -10.62 0.68
CA PHE A 105 -13.69 -9.46 -0.14
C PHE A 105 -13.25 -8.19 0.57
N ILE A 106 -12.82 -7.22 -0.22
CA ILE A 106 -12.48 -5.87 0.20
C ILE A 106 -13.19 -4.89 -0.73
N PHE A 107 -13.55 -3.73 -0.20
CA PHE A 107 -14.16 -2.63 -0.96
C PHE A 107 -13.59 -1.33 -0.42
N ALA A 108 -13.31 -0.37 -1.31
CA ALA A 108 -12.89 0.98 -0.92
C ALA A 108 -13.94 1.99 -1.37
N GLY A 109 -14.38 2.84 -0.45
CA GLY A 109 -15.28 3.95 -0.73
C GLY A 109 -14.53 5.28 -0.81
N GLY A 110 -15.18 6.27 -1.40
CA GLY A 110 -14.75 7.67 -1.29
C GLY A 110 -15.30 8.31 -0.03
N GLN A 111 -14.51 9.18 0.61
CA GLN A 111 -15.02 10.09 1.64
C GLN A 111 -15.43 11.40 0.96
N SER A 112 -16.72 11.74 0.97
CA SER A 112 -17.15 13.12 0.72
C SER A 112 -16.97 13.90 2.01
N ARG A 113 -16.26 15.02 1.97
CA ARG A 113 -16.42 16.04 3.01
C ARG A 113 -17.78 16.72 2.87
#